data_AF-A0A534HSK4-F1
#
_entry.id   AF-A0A534HSK4-F1
#
_cell.length_a   1.000
_cell.length_b   1.000
_cell.length_c   1.000
_cell.angle_alpha   90.00
_cell.angle_beta   90.00
_cell.angle_gamma   90.00
#
_symmetry.space_group_name_H-M   'P 1'
#
loop_
_entity.id
_entity.type
_entity.pdbx_description
1 polymer ?
#
loop_
_entity_poly.entity_id
_entity_poly.type
_entity_poly.pdbx_seq_one_letter_code
_entity_poly.pdbx_strand_id
1 'polypeptide(L)'
;MLAKYTPEMAAAARAILDKMRARLPGAVELVYDNYNALVVGFGPSERSSDTVFSIAIYPGRINLVFLRGARLPDPDHLLTGSGRSARHIPLMGPSMLDAPAVRTLMEHALKHAAHPFDPTQPRRTIIRSISTKQRPRRPR
;
A
#
# COMPACT_ATOMS: atom_id res chain seq x y z
N MET A 1 -4.53 -14.00 6.17
CA MET A 1 -4.16 -12.77 6.92
C MET A 1 -5.35 -11.84 7.14
N LEU A 2 -6.11 -11.47 6.10
CA LEU A 2 -7.27 -10.56 6.26
C LEU A 2 -8.38 -11.07 7.19
N ALA A 3 -8.56 -12.39 7.31
CA ALA A 3 -9.55 -12.98 8.23
C ALA A 3 -9.37 -12.56 9.70
N LYS A 4 -8.20 -12.04 10.09
CA LYS A 4 -7.95 -11.52 11.43
C LYS A 4 -8.71 -10.21 11.72
N TYR A 5 -9.05 -9.43 10.70
CA TYR A 5 -9.77 -8.15 10.84
C TYR A 5 -11.29 -8.35 10.93
N THR A 6 -12.05 -7.27 11.13
CA THR A 6 -13.53 -7.32 11.00
C THR A 6 -13.91 -7.59 9.54
N PRO A 7 -15.09 -8.16 9.25
CA PRO A 7 -15.54 -8.42 7.88
C PRO A 7 -15.51 -7.17 6.99
N GLU A 8 -15.92 -6.03 7.52
CA GLU A 8 -15.98 -4.74 6.80
C GLU A 8 -14.58 -4.26 6.43
N MET A 9 -13.63 -4.34 7.38
CA MET A 9 -12.23 -3.98 7.15
C MET A 9 -11.56 -4.94 6.14
N ALA A 10 -11.85 -6.24 6.24
CA ALA A 10 -11.34 -7.22 5.30
C ALA A 10 -11.88 -6.99 3.88
N ALA A 11 -13.17 -6.64 3.74
CA ALA A 11 -13.80 -6.30 2.47
C ALA A 11 -13.21 -5.02 1.86
N ALA A 12 -13.08 -3.95 2.66
CA ALA A 12 -12.46 -2.70 2.21
C ALA A 12 -11.00 -2.92 1.78
N ALA A 13 -10.22 -3.65 2.57
CA ALA A 13 -8.84 -4.01 2.23
C ALA A 13 -8.75 -4.83 0.94
N ARG A 14 -9.66 -5.80 0.75
CA ARG A 14 -9.72 -6.59 -0.50
C ARG A 14 -9.94 -5.69 -1.70
N ALA A 15 -10.96 -4.82 -1.66
CA ALA A 15 -11.27 -3.90 -2.75
C ALA A 15 -10.12 -2.94 -3.07
N ILE A 16 -9.45 -2.41 -2.03
CA ILE A 16 -8.26 -1.55 -2.19
C ILE A 16 -7.11 -2.32 -2.86
N LEU A 17 -6.81 -3.53 -2.38
CA LEU A 17 -5.74 -4.35 -2.96
C LEU A 17 -6.04 -4.72 -4.42
N ASP A 18 -7.29 -5.05 -4.75
CA ASP A 18 -7.68 -5.39 -6.12
C ASP A 18 -7.57 -4.19 -7.07
N LYS A 19 -7.86 -2.98 -6.60
CA LYS A 19 -7.60 -1.74 -7.36
C LYS A 19 -6.11 -1.46 -7.56
N MET A 20 -5.30 -1.61 -6.51
CA MET A 20 -3.84 -1.46 -6.62
C MET A 20 -3.26 -2.45 -7.63
N ARG A 21 -3.74 -3.69 -7.59
CA ARG A 21 -3.39 -4.77 -8.52
C ARG A 21 -3.76 -4.47 -9.97
N ALA A 22 -4.93 -3.90 -10.22
CA ALA A 22 -5.36 -3.50 -11.55
C ALA A 22 -4.51 -2.32 -12.08
N ARG A 23 -4.13 -1.39 -11.20
CA ARG A 23 -3.34 -0.20 -11.55
C ARG A 23 -1.84 -0.49 -11.71
N LEU A 24 -1.34 -1.56 -11.11
CA LEU A 24 0.06 -1.96 -11.11
C LEU A 24 0.20 -3.37 -11.69
N PRO A 25 -0.06 -3.56 -13.00
CA PRO A 25 0.15 -4.84 -13.66
C PRO A 25 1.62 -5.28 -13.49
N GLY A 26 1.81 -6.57 -13.28
CA GLY A 26 3.12 -7.18 -13.05
C GLY A 26 3.80 -6.84 -11.72
N ALA A 27 3.17 -6.09 -10.81
CA ALA A 27 3.76 -5.82 -9.50
C ALA A 27 4.09 -7.10 -8.71
N VAL A 28 5.22 -7.06 -7.99
CA VAL A 28 5.55 -7.99 -6.91
C VAL A 28 4.97 -7.43 -5.62
N GLU A 29 4.10 -8.21 -4.99
CA GLU A 29 3.47 -7.94 -3.70
C GLU A 29 4.30 -8.52 -2.56
N LEU A 30 4.92 -7.65 -1.75
CA LEU A 30 5.70 -8.03 -0.58
C LEU A 30 4.84 -7.90 0.69
N VAL A 31 4.51 -9.03 1.31
CA VAL A 31 3.56 -9.08 2.43
C VAL A 31 4.30 -9.21 3.76
N TYR A 32 3.98 -8.31 4.69
CA TYR A 32 4.50 -8.31 6.05
C TYR A 32 3.32 -8.31 7.04
N ASP A 33 3.10 -9.45 7.70
CA ASP A 33 2.08 -9.57 8.75
C ASP A 33 2.68 -9.17 10.11
N ASN A 34 2.92 -7.87 10.24
CA ASN A 34 3.66 -7.26 11.35
C ASN A 34 2.87 -7.28 12.67
N TYR A 35 3.50 -6.80 13.75
CA TYR A 35 2.87 -6.67 15.06
C TYR A 35 1.57 -5.83 15.02
N ASN A 36 1.61 -4.66 14.37
CA ASN A 36 0.52 -3.65 14.40
C ASN A 36 -0.22 -3.43 13.08
N ALA A 37 0.29 -3.91 11.94
CA ALA A 37 -0.37 -3.78 10.62
C ALA A 37 -0.16 -5.04 9.78
N LEU A 38 -1.10 -5.34 8.87
CA LEU A 38 -0.79 -6.14 7.69
C LEU A 38 -0.36 -5.16 6.61
N VAL A 39 0.85 -5.32 6.07
CA VAL A 39 1.40 -4.43 5.05
C VAL A 39 1.59 -5.22 3.77
N VAL A 40 1.09 -4.68 2.66
CA VAL A 40 1.35 -5.20 1.31
C VAL A 40 2.08 -4.13 0.53
N GLY A 41 3.37 -4.33 0.28
CA GLY A 41 4.19 -3.48 -0.57
C GLY A 41 4.07 -3.88 -2.04
N PHE A 42 4.04 -2.91 -2.94
CA PHE A 42 4.00 -3.08 -4.39
C PHE A 42 5.27 -2.50 -5.00
N GLY A 43 6.06 -3.35 -5.64
CA GLY A 43 7.29 -2.97 -6.34
C GLY A 43 7.47 -3.76 -7.64
N PRO A 44 8.47 -3.38 -8.46
CA PRO A 44 8.78 -4.06 -9.71
C PRO A 44 9.57 -5.37 -9.51
N SER A 45 10.16 -5.58 -8.32
CA SER A 45 11.03 -6.72 -8.01
C SER A 45 10.79 -7.25 -6.58
N GLU A 46 11.44 -8.36 -6.23
CA GLU A 46 11.41 -8.91 -4.87
C GLU A 46 12.21 -8.07 -3.85
N ARG A 47 12.95 -7.06 -4.30
CA ARG A 47 13.76 -6.20 -3.42
C ARG A 47 12.87 -5.19 -2.72
N SER A 48 12.93 -5.17 -1.39
CA SER A 48 12.14 -4.24 -0.58
C SER A 48 12.44 -2.77 -0.86
N SER A 49 13.67 -2.44 -1.27
CA SER A 49 14.09 -1.09 -1.69
C SER A 49 13.41 -0.58 -2.95
N ASP A 50 12.87 -1.47 -3.78
CA ASP A 50 12.19 -1.13 -5.03
C ASP A 50 10.69 -0.91 -4.83
N THR A 51 10.17 -1.14 -3.61
CA THR A 51 8.76 -0.89 -3.28
C THR A 51 8.42 0.58 -3.49
N VAL A 52 7.40 0.85 -4.30
CA VAL A 52 6.94 2.21 -4.61
C VAL A 52 5.77 2.60 -3.72
N PHE A 53 4.82 1.67 -3.54
CA PHE A 53 3.63 1.85 -2.71
C PHE A 53 3.52 0.76 -1.66
N SER A 54 2.84 1.05 -0.56
CA SER A 54 2.36 0.01 0.36
C SER A 54 0.93 0.30 0.79
N ILE A 55 0.13 -0.74 0.94
CA ILE A 55 -1.14 -0.68 1.66
C ILE A 55 -0.91 -1.19 3.07
N ALA A 56 -0.99 -0.29 4.06
CA ALA A 56 -0.85 -0.62 5.47
C ALA A 56 -2.23 -0.69 6.13
N ILE A 57 -2.63 -1.91 6.50
CA ILE A 57 -3.94 -2.22 7.07
C ILE A 57 -3.75 -2.34 8.58
N TYR A 58 -4.27 -1.37 9.33
CA TYR A 58 -4.31 -1.37 10.78
C TYR A 58 -5.73 -1.74 11.25
N PRO A 59 -5.92 -2.07 12.53
CA PRO A 59 -7.27 -2.11 13.11
C PRO A 59 -7.91 -0.72 12.96
N GLY A 60 -9.06 -0.64 12.29
CA GLY A 60 -9.84 0.59 12.11
C GLY A 60 -9.36 1.59 11.05
N ARG A 61 -8.21 1.37 10.39
CA ARG A 61 -7.73 2.29 9.33
C ARG A 61 -6.88 1.58 8.27
N ILE A 62 -6.93 2.08 7.05
CA ILE A 62 -6.07 1.64 5.94
C ILE A 62 -5.35 2.85 5.38
N ASN A 63 -4.04 2.73 5.14
CA ASN A 63 -3.24 3.81 4.58
C ASN A 63 -2.64 3.38 3.23
N LEU A 64 -2.75 4.23 2.22
CA LEU A 64 -1.89 4.18 1.03
C LEU A 64 -0.59 4.90 1.37
N VAL A 65 0.53 4.19 1.35
CA VAL A 65 1.85 4.71 1.69
C VAL A 65 2.67 4.87 0.40
N PHE A 66 3.28 6.04 0.25
CA PHE A 66 4.24 6.37 -0.79
C PHE A 66 5.63 6.30 -0.19
N LEU A 67 6.45 5.31 -0.57
CA LEU A 67 7.74 5.05 0.10
C LEU A 67 8.74 6.21 -0.09
N ARG A 68 8.61 6.92 -1.21
CA ARG A 68 9.34 8.16 -1.54
C ARG A 68 8.43 9.39 -1.59
N GLY A 69 7.42 9.43 -0.73
CA GLY A 69 6.40 10.48 -0.72
C GLY A 69 6.88 11.88 -0.33
N ALA A 70 7.95 12.02 0.45
CA ALA A 70 8.38 13.32 1.00
C ALA A 70 8.85 14.33 -0.06
N ARG A 71 9.13 13.89 -1.29
CA ARG A 71 9.54 14.73 -2.42
C ARG A 71 8.50 14.79 -3.54
N LEU A 72 7.31 14.22 -3.33
CA LEU A 72 6.26 14.26 -4.34
C LEU A 72 5.60 15.66 -4.37
N PRO A 73 5.32 16.21 -5.56
CA PRO A 73 4.44 17.37 -5.68
C PRO A 73 3.05 17.01 -5.14
N ASP A 74 2.61 17.71 -4.10
CA ASP A 74 1.31 17.49 -3.42
C ASP A 74 0.56 18.82 -3.29
N PRO A 75 0.05 19.37 -4.41
CA PRO A 75 -0.63 20.67 -4.41
C PRO A 75 -1.95 20.65 -3.62
N ASP A 76 -2.59 19.49 -3.53
CA ASP A 76 -3.87 19.30 -2.81
C ASP A 76 -3.66 18.93 -1.33
N HIS A 77 -2.41 18.89 -0.86
CA HIS A 77 -2.04 18.62 0.53
C HIS A 77 -2.63 17.31 1.10
N LEU A 78 -2.69 16.26 0.29
CA LEU A 78 -3.26 14.96 0.69
C LEU A 78 -2.27 14.11 1.51
N LEU A 79 -0.98 14.34 1.36
CA LEU A 79 0.07 13.53 1.98
C LEU A 79 0.25 13.90 3.44
N THR A 80 0.17 12.89 4.29
CA THR A 80 0.36 13.00 5.74
C THR A 80 1.57 12.18 6.21
N GLY A 81 2.05 12.48 7.42
CA GLY A 81 3.14 11.79 8.10
C GLY A 81 4.47 12.55 8.04
N SER A 82 5.30 12.33 9.07
CA SER A 82 6.55 13.05 9.31
C SER A 82 7.81 12.20 9.11
N GLY A 83 7.66 10.99 8.54
CA GLY A 83 8.79 10.10 8.28
C GLY A 83 9.84 10.73 7.34
N ARG A 84 11.08 10.24 7.37
CA ARG A 84 12.18 10.81 6.57
C ARG A 84 11.93 10.81 5.06
N SER A 85 11.27 9.78 4.54
CA SER A 85 11.02 9.58 3.11
C SER A 85 9.56 9.28 2.80
N ALA A 86 8.92 8.46 3.64
CA ALA A 86 7.56 8.02 3.38
C ALA A 86 6.52 9.08 3.75
N ARG A 87 5.46 9.14 2.94
CA ARG A 87 4.20 9.84 3.24
C ARG A 87 3.03 8.89 3.01
N HIS A 88 1.85 9.24 3.49
CA HIS A 88 0.67 8.40 3.29
C HIS A 88 -0.63 9.18 3.22
N ILE A 89 -1.64 8.54 2.63
CA ILE A 89 -3.02 9.01 2.59
C ILE A 89 -3.87 7.99 3.37
N PRO A 90 -4.57 8.40 4.44
CA PRO A 90 -5.60 7.58 5.06
C PRO A 90 -6.75 7.34 4.08
N LEU A 91 -7.06 6.08 3.80
CA LEU A 91 -8.13 5.69 2.89
C LEU A 91 -9.41 5.42 3.67
N MET A 92 -10.45 6.22 3.41
CA MET A 92 -11.80 6.00 3.94
C MET A 92 -12.57 4.93 3.14
N GLY A 93 -12.09 4.58 1.95
CA GLY A 93 -12.67 3.54 1.11
C GLY A 93 -11.92 3.36 -0.21
N PRO A 94 -12.26 2.31 -0.98
CA PRO A 94 -11.60 2.01 -2.24
C PRO A 94 -11.81 3.07 -3.34
N SER A 95 -12.88 3.87 -3.27
CA SER A 95 -13.14 4.95 -4.25
C SER A 95 -12.11 6.08 -4.20
N MET A 96 -11.45 6.29 -3.06
CA MET A 96 -10.40 7.31 -2.94
C MET A 96 -9.21 7.05 -3.88
N LEU A 97 -8.95 5.79 -4.25
CA LEU A 97 -7.90 5.47 -5.23
C LEU A 97 -8.23 5.97 -6.65
N ASP A 98 -9.49 6.25 -6.95
CA ASP A 98 -9.91 6.77 -8.25
C ASP A 98 -9.96 8.30 -8.27
N ALA A 99 -9.85 8.95 -7.10
CA ALA A 99 -9.86 10.40 -7.00
C ALA A 99 -8.72 10.99 -7.84
N PRO A 100 -8.98 12.00 -8.71
CA PRO A 100 -7.98 12.55 -9.62
C PRO A 100 -6.68 12.96 -8.92
N ALA A 101 -6.77 13.62 -7.77
CA ALA A 101 -5.61 14.04 -6.98
C ALA A 101 -4.75 12.86 -6.50
N VAL A 102 -5.38 11.78 -6.00
CA VAL A 102 -4.68 10.57 -5.57
C VAL A 102 -4.02 9.88 -6.77
N ARG A 103 -4.73 9.82 -7.91
CA ARG A 103 -4.17 9.26 -9.15
C ARG A 103 -2.95 10.03 -9.63
N THR A 104 -2.99 11.36 -9.62
CA THR A 104 -1.87 12.23 -9.97
C THR A 104 -0.66 11.97 -9.06
N LEU A 105 -0.87 11.87 -7.75
CA LEU A 105 0.20 11.51 -6.81
C LEU A 105 0.81 10.14 -7.10
N MET A 106 -0.02 9.13 -7.41
CA MET A 106 0.47 7.81 -7.80
C MET A 106 1.28 7.86 -9.10
N GLU A 107 0.83 8.63 -10.09
CA GLU A 107 1.53 8.80 -11.36
C GLU A 107 2.88 9.50 -11.19
N HIS A 108 2.97 10.53 -10.34
CA HIS A 108 4.25 11.14 -9.96
C HIS A 108 5.17 10.14 -9.27
N ALA A 109 4.67 9.34 -8.34
CA ALA A 109 5.46 8.33 -7.65
C ALA A 109 6.00 7.26 -8.60
N LEU A 110 5.19 6.82 -9.58
CA LEU A 110 5.61 5.88 -10.62
C LEU A 110 6.70 6.47 -11.53
N LYS A 111 6.58 7.73 -11.94
CA LYS A 111 7.61 8.44 -12.74
C LYS A 111 8.96 8.53 -12.02
N HIS A 112 8.97 8.51 -10.70
CA HIS A 112 10.18 8.59 -9.86
C HIS A 112 10.59 7.24 -9.24
N ALA A 113 9.97 6.14 -9.66
CA ALA A 113 10.40 4.81 -9.27
C ALA A 113 11.82 4.53 -9.78
N ALA A 114 12.65 3.86 -8.97
CA ALA A 114 14.02 3.54 -9.37
C ALA A 114 14.06 2.55 -10.56
N HIS A 115 13.07 1.67 -10.62
CA HIS A 115 12.92 0.69 -11.68
C HIS A 115 11.45 0.72 -12.16
N PRO A 116 11.19 0.62 -13.47
CA PRO A 116 9.84 0.57 -14.00
C PRO A 116 9.16 -0.76 -13.65
N PHE A 117 7.83 -0.74 -13.58
CA PHE A 117 7.04 -1.97 -13.54
C PHE A 117 7.01 -2.58 -14.95
N ASP A 118 7.22 -3.88 -15.05
CA ASP A 118 6.99 -4.64 -16.28
C ASP A 118 5.55 -5.19 -16.27
N PRO A 119 4.63 -4.68 -17.11
CA PRO A 119 3.25 -5.15 -17.13
C PRO A 119 3.09 -6.57 -17.68
N THR A 120 4.12 -7.10 -18.38
CA THR A 120 4.10 -8.43 -19.00
C THR A 120 4.51 -9.54 -18.04
N GLN A 121 5.23 -9.19 -16.96
CA GLN A 121 5.62 -10.16 -15.95
C GLN A 121 4.40 -10.61 -15.13
N PRO A 122 4.36 -11.88 -14.67
CA PRO A 122 3.27 -12.35 -13.83
C PRO A 122 3.32 -11.63 -12.48
N ARG A 123 2.14 -11.25 -11.98
CA ARG A 123 2.01 -10.79 -10.60
C ARG A 123 2.42 -11.90 -9.65
N ARG A 124 3.21 -11.55 -8.63
CA ARG A 124 3.67 -12.49 -7.59
C ARG A 124 3.38 -11.92 -6.21
N THR A 125 3.04 -12.79 -5.26
CA THR A 125 2.87 -12.41 -3.85
C THR A 125 3.86 -13.20 -3.01
N ILE A 126 4.69 -12.51 -2.23
CA ILE A 126 5.73 -13.08 -1.40
C ILE A 126 5.51 -12.66 0.05
N ILE A 127 5.31 -13.63 0.93
CA ILE A 127 5.27 -13.38 2.37
C ILE A 127 6.70 -13.20 2.86
N ARG A 128 7.07 -11.97 3.20
CA ARG A 128 8.41 -11.62 3.67
C ARG A 128 8.59 -11.91 5.15
N SER A 129 7.57 -11.67 5.95
CA SER A 129 7.60 -11.99 7.38
C SER A 129 6.19 -12.10 7.97
N ILE A 130 6.11 -12.87 9.04
CA ILE A 130 4.96 -12.94 9.94
C ILE A 130 5.51 -12.74 11.34
N SER A 131 5.03 -11.72 12.05
CA SER A 131 5.46 -11.48 13.42
C SER A 131 4.90 -12.56 14.35
N THR A 132 5.76 -13.08 15.23
CA THR A 132 5.37 -14.10 16.24
C THR A 132 4.40 -13.55 17.27
N LYS A 133 4.41 -12.24 17.50
CA LYS A 133 3.44 -11.53 18.34
C LYS A 133 2.65 -10.57 17.48
N GLN A 134 1.34 -10.50 17.69
CA GLN A 134 0.47 -9.59 16.93
C GLN A 134 -0.57 -8.96 17.86
N ARG A 135 -0.78 -7.66 17.68
CA ARG A 135 -1.86 -6.94 18.35
C ARG A 135 -3.21 -7.42 17.80
N PRO A 136 -4.27 -7.52 18.63
CA PRO A 136 -5.61 -7.83 18.16
C PRO A 136 -6.05 -6.91 17.02
N ARG A 137 -6.69 -7.50 16.00
CA ARG A 137 -7.08 -6.83 14.76
C ARG A 137 -8.55 -6.43 14.69
N ARG A 138 -9.29 -6.75 15.74
CA ARG A 138 -10.69 -6.40 15.94
C ARG A 138 -10.80 -5.58 17.22
N PRO A 139 -11.75 -4.63 17.30
CA PRO A 139 -12.13 -4.04 18.58
C PRO A 139 -12.53 -5.15 19.56
N ARG A 140 -12.30 -4.91 20.85
CA ARG A 140 -12.81 -5.77 21.92
C ARG A 140 -14.29 -5.49 22.15
#